data_AF-A0A673FIX4-F1
#
_entry.id   AF-A0A673FIX4-F1
#
_cell.length_a   1.000
_cell.length_b   1.000
_cell.length_c   1.000
_cell.angle_alpha   90.00
_cell.angle_beta   90.00
_cell.angle_gamma   90.00
#
_symmetry.space_group_name_H-M   'P 1'
#
loop_
_entity.id
_entity.type
_entity.pdbx_description
1 polymer ?
#
loop_
_entity_poly.entity_id
_entity_poly.type
_entity_poly.pdbx_seq_one_letter_code
_entity_poly.pdbx_strand_id
1 'polypeptide(L)'
;DGESEETEMESKDSERTKCQDENSLHGKLTEEELDPRIQEELERLNEASEEINKMELELQEVRSSHRRMMSESVLKLKTKSSELGSCIEKARPYYEARRKAKEAQQETQTAALSFERAVSMHLAAREMVHVAEQGLTAVKTLDPTWQEMLNHATSKVNEAEEERMKSEREHMHATQLCQEAEARVQELQKSLKRAIVKSKSYFELKAKFNDILEVC
;
A
#
# COMPACT_ATOMS: atom_id res chain seq x y z
N ASP A 1 -63.39 22.76 -85.69
CA ASP A 1 -64.42 22.27 -84.75
C ASP A 1 -63.73 22.06 -83.41
N GLY A 2 -63.62 23.12 -82.61
CA GLY A 2 -64.46 23.34 -81.42
C GLY A 2 -63.64 22.85 -80.20
N GLU A 3 -63.45 23.55 -79.09
CA GLU A 3 -64.14 24.66 -78.45
C GLU A 3 -63.14 25.46 -77.59
N SER A 4 -63.63 26.60 -77.12
CA SER A 4 -63.00 27.73 -76.46
C SER A 4 -62.82 27.59 -74.93
N GLU A 5 -62.45 28.71 -74.31
CA GLU A 5 -62.56 29.11 -72.88
C GLU A 5 -61.23 29.08 -72.09
N GLU A 6 -60.56 30.22 -71.86
CA GLU A 6 -60.86 31.36 -70.93
C GLU A 6 -60.27 31.10 -69.52
N THR A 7 -59.14 31.76 -69.20
CA THR A 7 -58.96 32.93 -68.30
C THR A 7 -59.10 32.65 -66.79
N GLU A 8 -57.99 32.75 -66.05
CA GLU A 8 -57.71 33.70 -64.94
C GLU A 8 -57.78 32.99 -63.56
N MET A 9 -56.64 32.84 -62.86
CA MET A 9 -56.01 33.79 -61.94
C MET A 9 -56.87 34.04 -60.68
N GLU A 10 -56.51 33.42 -59.55
CA GLU A 10 -56.38 34.11 -58.26
C GLU A 10 -55.74 33.24 -57.18
N SER A 11 -54.92 33.89 -56.37
CA SER A 11 -54.21 33.35 -55.19
C SER A 11 -54.90 33.86 -53.92
N LYS A 12 -54.97 33.06 -52.85
CA LYS A 12 -54.59 33.45 -51.45
C LYS A 12 -55.09 32.49 -50.36
N ASP A 13 -54.17 32.21 -49.44
CA ASP A 13 -54.36 32.08 -47.98
C ASP A 13 -55.64 31.43 -47.43
N SER A 14 -55.55 30.18 -46.96
CA SER A 14 -56.25 29.73 -45.75
C SER A 14 -55.84 28.31 -45.34
N GLU A 15 -54.59 28.13 -44.93
CA GLU A 15 -54.22 27.03 -44.02
C GLU A 15 -53.34 27.57 -42.88
N ARG A 16 -53.87 28.61 -42.23
CA ARG A 16 -53.39 29.08 -40.94
C ARG A 16 -54.60 29.26 -40.04
N THR A 17 -55.12 28.16 -39.48
CA THR A 17 -55.85 28.07 -38.19
C THR A 17 -56.42 26.67 -38.01
N LYS A 18 -55.63 25.75 -37.43
CA LYS A 18 -56.05 24.75 -36.43
C LYS A 18 -54.91 23.77 -36.22
N CYS A 19 -54.09 24.07 -35.22
CA CYS A 19 -53.38 23.14 -34.34
C CYS A 19 -52.69 24.02 -33.28
N GLN A 20 -53.48 24.86 -32.61
CA GLN A 20 -53.06 25.68 -31.47
C GLN A 20 -53.30 24.99 -30.12
N ASP A 21 -53.50 23.67 -30.10
CA ASP A 21 -53.80 22.90 -28.87
C ASP A 21 -52.70 21.94 -28.41
N GLU A 22 -51.56 21.85 -29.11
CA GLU A 22 -50.40 21.08 -28.62
C GLU A 22 -49.38 21.95 -27.87
N ASN A 23 -49.58 23.27 -27.84
CA ASN A 23 -48.66 24.22 -27.21
C ASN A 23 -49.13 24.71 -25.82
N SER A 24 -50.23 24.16 -25.29
CA SER A 24 -50.74 24.46 -23.94
C SER A 24 -50.21 23.50 -22.86
N LEU A 25 -49.63 22.37 -23.25
CA LEU A 25 -49.03 21.39 -22.33
C LEU A 25 -47.51 21.52 -22.17
N HIS A 26 -46.84 22.32 -23.00
CA HIS A 26 -45.40 22.57 -22.89
C HIS A 26 -45.06 23.86 -22.10
N GLY A 27 -46.08 24.58 -21.60
CA GLY A 27 -45.94 25.82 -20.82
C GLY A 27 -46.09 25.67 -19.31
N LYS A 28 -46.10 24.43 -18.78
CA LYS A 28 -46.20 24.11 -17.34
C LYS A 28 -45.13 23.14 -16.84
N LEU A 29 -43.94 23.19 -17.44
CA LEU A 29 -42.71 22.70 -16.81
C LEU A 29 -41.81 23.90 -16.52
N THR A 30 -42.43 25.03 -16.14
CA THR A 30 -41.75 26.10 -15.42
C THR A 30 -41.37 25.53 -14.07
N GLU A 31 -40.07 25.25 -13.87
CA GLU A 31 -39.46 25.00 -12.55
C GLU A 31 -40.42 24.30 -11.59
N GLU A 32 -40.75 23.04 -11.88
CA GLU A 32 -41.40 22.21 -10.87
C GLU A 32 -40.40 22.17 -9.71
N GLU A 33 -40.73 22.84 -8.61
CA GLU A 33 -39.91 22.95 -7.40
C GLU A 33 -39.53 21.51 -7.03
N LEU A 34 -38.28 21.13 -7.34
CA LEU A 34 -37.80 19.78 -7.14
C LEU A 34 -38.07 19.43 -5.68
N ASP A 35 -38.63 18.23 -5.43
CA ASP A 35 -38.83 17.74 -4.07
C ASP A 35 -37.53 17.99 -3.29
N PRO A 36 -37.57 18.65 -2.12
CA PRO A 36 -36.38 19.00 -1.35
C PRO A 36 -35.42 17.83 -1.14
N ARG A 37 -35.94 16.60 -1.08
CA ARG A 37 -35.11 15.39 -0.98
C ARG A 37 -34.39 15.04 -2.28
N ILE A 38 -35.03 15.25 -3.43
CA ILE A 38 -34.41 15.08 -4.75
C ILE A 38 -33.35 16.17 -4.97
N GLN A 39 -33.65 17.41 -4.56
CA GLN A 39 -32.69 18.52 -4.58
C GLN A 39 -31.43 18.19 -3.77
N GLU A 40 -31.58 17.71 -2.54
CA GLU A 40 -30.45 17.34 -1.67
C GLU A 40 -29.59 16.21 -2.26
N GLU A 41 -30.20 15.17 -2.82
CA GLU A 41 -29.43 14.07 -3.43
C GLU A 41 -28.74 14.50 -4.73
N LEU A 42 -29.30 15.45 -5.49
CA LEU A 42 -28.65 16.05 -6.67
C LEU A 42 -27.45 16.93 -6.26
N GLU A 43 -27.58 17.69 -5.17
CA GLU A 43 -26.46 18.46 -4.61
C GLU A 43 -25.32 17.52 -4.17
N ARG A 44 -25.63 16.45 -3.44
CA ARG A 44 -24.63 15.42 -3.07
C ARG A 44 -23.99 14.74 -4.28
N LEU A 45 -24.75 14.46 -5.33
CA LEU A 45 -24.22 13.87 -6.57
C LEU A 45 -23.27 14.84 -7.29
N ASN A 46 -23.62 16.12 -7.33
CA ASN A 46 -22.78 17.15 -7.92
C ASN A 46 -21.48 17.33 -7.11
N GLU A 47 -21.58 17.40 -5.78
CA GLU A 47 -20.42 17.46 -4.88
C GLU A 47 -19.49 16.25 -5.08
N ALA A 48 -20.05 15.04 -5.10
CA ALA A 48 -19.28 13.83 -5.35
C ALA A 48 -18.64 13.83 -6.76
N SER A 49 -19.34 14.34 -7.78
CA SER A 49 -18.81 14.47 -9.13
C SER A 49 -17.68 15.49 -9.21
N GLU A 50 -17.78 16.61 -8.52
CA GLU A 50 -16.70 17.60 -8.39
C GLU A 50 -15.50 17.01 -7.66
N GLU A 51 -15.73 16.23 -6.59
CA GLU A 51 -14.66 15.56 -5.85
C GLU A 51 -13.95 14.51 -6.72
N ILE A 52 -14.70 13.73 -7.52
CA ILE A 52 -14.12 12.80 -8.50
C ILE A 52 -13.24 13.56 -9.49
N ASN A 53 -13.76 14.62 -10.11
CA ASN A 53 -13.01 15.40 -11.09
C ASN A 53 -11.72 15.99 -10.49
N LYS A 54 -11.80 16.46 -9.23
CA LYS A 54 -10.64 16.97 -8.49
C LYS A 54 -9.60 15.88 -8.25
N MET A 55 -10.02 14.72 -7.72
CA MET A 55 -9.13 13.59 -7.47
C MET A 55 -8.49 13.07 -8.77
N GLU A 56 -9.23 13.05 -9.87
CA GLU A 56 -8.71 12.66 -11.17
C GLU A 56 -7.61 13.60 -11.66
N LEU A 57 -7.80 14.91 -11.48
CA LEU A 57 -6.81 15.91 -11.85
C LEU A 57 -5.54 15.81 -10.98
N GLU A 58 -5.70 15.65 -9.66
CA GLU A 58 -4.58 15.41 -8.74
C GLU A 58 -3.82 14.13 -9.09
N LEU A 59 -4.53 13.04 -9.38
CA LEU A 59 -3.92 11.78 -9.81
C LEU A 59 -3.16 11.94 -11.14
N GLN A 60 -3.70 12.68 -12.10
CA GLN A 60 -3.00 12.97 -13.36
C GLN A 60 -1.74 13.80 -13.12
N GLU A 61 -1.80 14.81 -12.24
CA GLU A 61 -0.65 15.63 -11.86
C GLU A 61 0.45 14.78 -11.23
N VAL A 62 0.12 13.99 -10.20
CA VAL A 62 1.06 13.08 -9.52
C VAL A 62 1.68 12.10 -10.52
N ARG A 63 0.86 11.44 -11.36
CA ARG A 63 1.35 10.52 -12.40
C ARG A 63 2.29 11.23 -13.39
N SER A 64 1.98 12.47 -13.78
CA SER A 64 2.83 13.25 -14.68
C SER A 64 4.17 13.62 -14.04
N SER A 65 4.13 13.99 -12.76
CA SER A 65 5.30 14.32 -11.95
C SER A 65 6.21 13.10 -11.77
N HIS A 66 5.63 11.95 -11.38
CA HIS A 66 6.36 10.69 -11.26
C HIS A 66 7.03 10.27 -12.57
N ARG A 67 6.33 10.35 -13.72
CA ARG A 67 6.94 10.08 -15.04
C ARG A 67 8.10 11.02 -15.36
N ARG A 68 7.98 12.31 -15.02
CA ARG A 68 9.04 13.31 -15.21
C ARG A 68 10.26 12.99 -14.36
N MET A 69 10.06 12.71 -13.06
CA MET A 69 11.15 12.36 -12.15
C MET A 69 11.84 11.05 -12.54
N MET A 70 11.08 10.03 -12.96
CA MET A 70 11.66 8.79 -13.47
C MET A 70 12.52 9.03 -14.73
N SER A 71 12.06 9.87 -15.64
CA SER A 71 12.83 10.21 -16.85
C SER A 71 14.12 10.95 -16.51
N GLU A 72 14.04 11.90 -15.58
CA GLU A 72 15.18 12.67 -15.10
C GLU A 72 16.20 11.79 -14.36
N SER A 73 15.73 10.85 -13.52
CA SER A 73 16.60 9.94 -12.77
C SER A 73 17.38 9.02 -13.71
N VAL A 74 16.72 8.43 -14.72
CA VAL A 74 17.35 7.59 -15.73
C VAL A 74 18.42 8.38 -16.50
N LEU A 75 18.12 9.62 -16.92
CA LEU A 75 19.07 10.47 -17.64
C LEU A 75 20.30 10.79 -16.78
N LYS A 76 20.09 11.26 -15.54
CA LYS A 76 21.19 11.61 -14.61
C LYS A 76 22.05 10.39 -14.26
N LEU A 77 21.45 9.22 -14.04
CA LEU A 77 22.17 7.98 -13.81
C LEU A 77 22.95 7.53 -15.05
N LYS A 78 22.41 7.70 -16.25
CA LYS A 78 23.11 7.40 -17.51
C LYS A 78 24.35 8.27 -17.69
N THR A 79 24.24 9.57 -17.43
CA THR A 79 25.39 10.49 -17.47
C THR A 79 26.48 10.05 -16.48
N LYS A 80 26.11 9.77 -15.23
CA LYS A 80 27.06 9.24 -14.23
C LYS A 80 27.65 7.88 -14.60
N SER A 81 26.86 7.01 -15.24
CA SER A 81 27.34 5.72 -15.74
C SER A 81 28.41 5.90 -16.81
N SER A 82 28.21 6.82 -17.77
CA SER A 82 29.23 7.12 -18.79
C SER A 82 30.50 7.73 -18.22
N GLU A 83 30.42 8.58 -17.20
CA GLU A 83 31.60 9.18 -16.54
C GLU A 83 32.47 8.13 -15.82
N LEU A 84 31.83 7.12 -15.21
CA LEU A 84 32.47 6.18 -14.30
C LEU A 84 32.86 4.84 -14.95
N GLY A 85 32.20 4.46 -16.05
CA GLY A 85 32.49 3.25 -16.81
C GLY A 85 32.45 1.97 -15.95
N SER A 86 33.46 1.11 -16.12
CA SER A 86 33.47 -0.24 -15.51
C SER A 86 33.57 -0.30 -13.98
N CYS A 87 33.83 0.83 -13.29
CA CYS A 87 33.95 0.81 -11.83
C CYS A 87 32.60 0.57 -11.13
N ILE A 88 31.48 0.90 -11.77
CA ILE A 88 30.13 0.62 -11.26
C ILE A 88 29.89 -0.89 -11.22
N GLU A 89 30.15 -1.60 -12.32
CA GLU A 89 30.00 -3.05 -12.38
C GLU A 89 30.92 -3.79 -11.41
N LYS A 90 32.15 -3.31 -11.25
CA LYS A 90 33.11 -3.88 -10.28
C LYS A 90 32.67 -3.67 -8.83
N ALA A 91 31.97 -2.58 -8.51
CA ALA A 91 31.49 -2.30 -7.16
C ALA A 91 30.11 -2.91 -6.85
N ARG A 92 29.36 -3.32 -7.88
CA ARG A 92 28.00 -3.90 -7.75
C ARG A 92 27.90 -5.02 -6.71
N PRO A 93 28.80 -6.03 -6.65
CA PRO A 93 28.70 -7.10 -5.66
C PRO A 93 28.73 -6.60 -4.21
N TYR A 94 29.50 -5.53 -3.93
CA TYR A 94 29.57 -4.92 -2.60
C TYR A 94 28.24 -4.28 -2.20
N TYR A 95 27.63 -3.48 -3.09
CA TYR A 95 26.35 -2.83 -2.79
C TYR A 95 25.20 -3.83 -2.70
N GLU A 96 25.22 -4.90 -3.50
CA GLU A 96 24.25 -6.00 -3.39
C GLU A 96 24.41 -6.77 -2.07
N ALA A 97 25.66 -7.11 -1.68
CA ALA A 97 25.92 -7.74 -0.40
C ALA A 97 25.49 -6.85 0.77
N ARG A 98 25.72 -5.53 0.68
CA ARG A 98 25.29 -4.57 1.71
C ARG A 98 23.77 -4.48 1.83
N ARG A 99 23.04 -4.55 0.72
CA ARG A 99 21.57 -4.65 0.74
C ARG A 99 21.11 -5.94 1.43
N LYS A 100 21.69 -7.09 1.04
CA LYS A 100 21.37 -8.39 1.66
C LYS A 100 21.68 -8.42 3.16
N ALA A 101 22.79 -7.83 3.59
CA ALA A 101 23.13 -7.72 5.01
C ALA A 101 22.10 -6.88 5.77
N LYS A 102 21.63 -5.77 5.18
CA LYS A 102 20.55 -4.96 5.78
C LYS A 102 19.23 -5.75 5.90
N GLU A 103 18.89 -6.54 4.89
CA GLU A 103 17.70 -7.41 4.91
C GLU A 103 17.82 -8.50 5.99
N ALA A 104 18.96 -9.19 6.06
CA ALA A 104 19.22 -10.18 7.10
C ALA A 104 19.22 -9.58 8.51
N GLN A 105 19.70 -8.34 8.66
CA GLN A 105 19.63 -7.61 9.93
C GLN A 105 18.18 -7.30 10.34
N GLN A 106 17.34 -6.88 9.40
CA GLN A 106 15.93 -6.64 9.65
C GLN A 106 15.20 -7.93 10.03
N GLU A 107 15.46 -9.03 9.31
CA GLU A 107 14.90 -10.34 9.62
C GLU A 107 15.33 -10.83 11.01
N THR A 108 16.61 -10.62 11.37
CA THR A 108 17.12 -10.92 12.71
C THR A 108 16.40 -10.11 13.78
N GLN A 109 16.18 -8.81 13.55
CA GLN A 109 15.43 -7.96 14.48
C GLN A 109 13.98 -8.44 14.64
N THR A 110 13.32 -8.80 13.54
CA THR A 110 11.96 -9.35 13.59
C THR A 110 11.92 -10.67 14.35
N ALA A 111 12.87 -11.58 14.11
CA ALA A 111 12.96 -12.86 14.82
C ALA A 111 13.27 -12.65 16.32
N ALA A 112 14.14 -11.68 16.66
CA ALA A 112 14.44 -11.31 18.04
C ALA A 112 13.18 -10.82 18.78
N LEU A 113 12.39 -9.93 18.17
CA LEU A 113 11.14 -9.45 18.75
C LEU A 113 10.11 -10.58 18.94
N SER A 114 10.05 -11.53 17.99
CA SER A 114 9.21 -12.72 18.12
C SER A 114 9.64 -13.59 19.31
N PHE A 115 10.94 -13.84 19.44
CA PHE A 115 11.51 -14.57 20.57
C PHE A 115 11.24 -13.86 21.91
N GLU A 116 11.48 -12.55 22.01
CA GLU A 116 11.19 -11.76 23.22
C GLU A 116 9.71 -11.84 23.62
N ARG A 117 8.80 -11.80 22.63
CA ARG A 117 7.37 -12.01 22.86
C ARG A 117 7.08 -13.41 23.38
N ALA A 118 7.66 -14.46 22.78
CA ALA A 118 7.48 -15.84 23.20
C ALA A 118 8.03 -16.10 24.62
N VAL A 119 9.19 -15.53 24.95
CA VAL A 119 9.77 -15.54 26.30
C VAL A 119 8.80 -14.87 27.29
N SER A 120 8.29 -13.69 26.96
CA SER A 120 7.34 -12.96 27.82
C SER A 120 6.06 -13.76 28.06
N MET A 121 5.51 -14.42 27.03
CA MET A 121 4.34 -15.29 27.16
C MET A 121 4.62 -16.53 28.01
N HIS A 122 5.78 -17.16 27.84
CA HIS A 122 6.19 -18.31 28.66
C HIS A 122 6.34 -17.92 30.14
N LEU A 123 6.94 -16.77 30.43
CA LEU A 123 7.06 -16.25 31.80
C LEU A 123 5.68 -15.99 32.42
N ALA A 124 4.77 -15.37 31.68
CA ALA A 124 3.39 -15.16 32.14
C ALA A 124 2.65 -16.49 32.38
N ALA A 125 2.84 -17.48 31.52
CA ALA A 125 2.27 -18.81 31.70
C ALA A 125 2.78 -19.50 32.97
N ARG A 126 4.09 -19.38 33.25
CA ARG A 126 4.70 -19.92 34.47
C ARG A 126 4.17 -19.24 35.73
N GLU A 127 3.97 -17.92 35.69
CA GLU A 127 3.39 -17.19 36.82
C GLU A 127 1.94 -17.64 37.10
N MET A 128 1.14 -17.90 36.06
CA MET A 128 -0.21 -18.45 36.23
C MET A 128 -0.21 -19.81 36.93
N VAL A 129 0.73 -20.71 36.59
CA VAL A 129 0.90 -21.98 37.31
C VAL A 129 1.30 -21.74 38.76
N HIS A 130 2.25 -20.83 39.00
CA HIS A 130 2.71 -20.52 40.35
C HIS A 130 1.56 -20.03 41.26
N VAL A 131 0.71 -19.13 40.76
CA VAL A 131 -0.47 -18.65 41.48
C VAL A 131 -1.48 -19.78 41.72
N ALA A 132 -1.69 -20.65 40.74
CA ALA A 132 -2.58 -21.81 40.90
C ALA A 132 -2.08 -22.79 41.98
N GLU A 133 -0.76 -23.04 42.04
CA GLU A 133 -0.12 -23.89 43.06
C GLU A 133 -0.27 -23.28 44.46
N GLN A 134 -0.11 -21.96 44.61
CA GLN A 134 -0.35 -21.27 45.88
C GLN A 134 -1.81 -21.42 46.34
N GLY A 135 -2.77 -21.23 45.43
CA GLY A 135 -4.19 -21.43 45.71
C GLY A 135 -4.50 -22.86 46.18
N LEU A 136 -3.86 -23.85 45.57
CA LEU A 136 -4.01 -25.26 45.93
C LEU A 136 -3.46 -25.57 47.33
N THR A 137 -2.34 -24.96 47.73
CA THR A 137 -1.83 -25.12 49.10
C THR A 137 -2.77 -24.55 50.18
N ALA A 138 -3.65 -23.61 49.81
CA ALA A 138 -4.67 -23.07 50.69
C ALA A 138 -5.95 -23.95 50.74
N VAL A 139 -6.33 -24.58 49.63
CA VAL A 139 -7.48 -25.48 49.51
C VAL A 139 -7.00 -26.93 49.72
N LYS A 140 -6.98 -27.41 50.96
CA LYS A 140 -6.45 -28.74 51.38
C LYS A 140 -7.13 -29.99 50.78
N THR A 141 -7.94 -29.84 49.72
CA THR A 141 -8.68 -30.92 49.04
C THR A 141 -8.55 -30.76 47.54
N LEU A 142 -7.99 -31.77 46.87
CA LEU A 142 -7.91 -31.81 45.40
C LEU A 142 -9.22 -32.40 44.86
N ASP A 143 -10.12 -31.55 44.36
CA ASP A 143 -11.30 -32.01 43.65
C ASP A 143 -10.99 -32.20 42.13
N PRO A 144 -11.84 -32.92 41.38
CA PRO A 144 -11.61 -33.18 39.96
C PRO A 144 -11.50 -31.90 39.10
N THR A 145 -12.23 -30.84 39.46
CA THR A 145 -12.20 -29.55 38.74
C THR A 145 -10.87 -28.82 38.90
N TRP A 146 -10.26 -28.89 40.08
CA TRP A 146 -8.92 -28.35 40.34
C TRP A 146 -7.83 -29.14 39.62
N GLN A 147 -7.98 -30.46 39.54
CA GLN A 147 -7.05 -31.30 38.78
C GLN A 147 -7.08 -30.96 37.27
N GLU A 148 -8.27 -30.75 36.69
CA GLU A 148 -8.41 -30.30 35.31
C GLU A 148 -7.79 -28.90 35.08
N MET A 149 -7.98 -27.97 36.01
CA MET A 149 -7.38 -26.63 35.95
C MET A 149 -5.85 -26.68 35.93
N LEU A 150 -5.25 -27.50 36.81
CA LEU A 150 -3.80 -27.66 36.87
C LEU A 150 -3.26 -28.27 35.58
N ASN A 151 -3.91 -29.32 35.07
CA ASN A 151 -3.54 -29.95 33.80
C ASN A 151 -3.58 -28.95 32.64
N HIS A 152 -4.60 -28.10 32.58
CA HIS A 152 -4.69 -27.05 31.56
C HIS A 152 -3.57 -26.02 31.70
N ALA A 153 -3.29 -25.55 32.91
CA ALA A 153 -2.22 -24.60 33.17
C ALA A 153 -0.84 -25.19 32.81
N THR A 154 -0.58 -26.46 33.14
CA THR A 154 0.64 -27.18 32.75
C THR A 154 0.75 -27.36 31.23
N SER A 155 -0.33 -27.73 30.53
CA SER A 155 -0.35 -27.80 29.06
C SER A 155 0.05 -26.47 28.44
N LYS A 156 -0.54 -25.37 28.94
CA LYS A 156 -0.28 -24.02 28.44
C LYS A 156 1.16 -23.56 28.66
N VAL A 157 1.79 -23.94 29.77
CA VAL A 157 3.22 -23.68 30.00
C VAL A 157 4.09 -24.46 29.02
N ASN A 158 3.76 -25.73 28.76
CA ASN A 158 4.50 -26.56 27.79
C ASN A 158 4.37 -26.00 26.36
N GLU A 159 3.18 -25.60 25.94
CA GLU A 159 2.95 -24.96 24.63
C GLU A 159 3.73 -23.65 24.50
N ALA A 160 3.73 -22.80 25.54
CA ALA A 160 4.48 -21.55 25.53
C ALA A 160 6.01 -21.79 25.53
N GLU A 161 6.48 -22.84 26.20
CA GLU A 161 7.89 -23.26 26.18
C GLU A 161 8.31 -23.78 24.80
N GLU A 162 7.46 -24.57 24.14
CA GLU A 162 7.74 -25.07 22.80
C GLU A 162 7.87 -23.92 21.78
N GLU A 163 6.95 -22.94 21.83
CA GLU A 163 7.01 -21.75 20.97
C GLU A 163 8.23 -20.88 21.30
N ARG A 164 8.62 -20.76 22.57
CA ARG A 164 9.87 -20.10 22.99
C ARG A 164 11.10 -20.77 22.37
N MET A 165 11.20 -22.10 22.46
CA MET A 165 12.32 -22.86 21.90
C MET A 165 12.35 -22.78 20.36
N LYS A 166 11.19 -22.74 19.71
CA LYS A 166 11.09 -22.59 18.26
C LYS A 166 11.58 -21.21 17.82
N SER A 167 11.04 -20.14 18.42
CA SER A 167 11.43 -18.76 18.12
C SER A 167 12.90 -18.48 18.46
N GLU A 168 13.46 -19.13 19.48
CA GLU A 168 14.91 -19.07 19.77
C GLU A 168 15.76 -19.62 18.62
N ARG A 169 15.42 -20.81 18.10
CA ARG A 169 16.15 -21.42 16.98
C ARG A 169 16.07 -20.56 15.72
N GLU A 170 14.90 -19.98 15.44
CA GLU A 170 14.69 -19.07 14.31
C GLU A 170 15.55 -17.81 14.46
N HIS A 171 15.56 -17.19 15.65
CA HIS A 171 16.41 -16.03 15.94
C HIS A 171 17.91 -16.36 15.82
N MET A 172 18.35 -17.51 16.33
CA MET A 172 19.74 -17.96 16.20
C MET A 172 20.14 -18.17 14.73
N HIS A 173 19.27 -18.80 13.95
CA HIS A 173 19.51 -19.03 12.52
C HIS A 173 19.57 -17.71 11.74
N ALA A 174 18.61 -16.79 11.95
CA ALA A 174 18.63 -15.46 11.33
C ALA A 174 19.90 -14.68 11.70
N THR A 175 20.32 -14.74 12.96
CA THR A 175 21.57 -14.12 13.44
C THR A 175 22.80 -14.66 12.71
N GLN A 176 22.88 -15.98 12.50
CA GLN A 176 23.99 -16.59 11.75
C GLN A 176 24.04 -16.08 10.30
N LEU A 177 22.89 -16.05 9.61
CA LEU A 177 22.79 -15.51 8.25
C LEU A 177 23.20 -14.03 8.18
N CYS A 178 22.82 -13.24 9.19
CA CYS A 178 23.22 -11.83 9.30
C CYS A 178 24.75 -11.71 9.44
N GLN A 179 25.37 -12.49 10.32
CA GLN A 179 26.82 -12.49 10.51
C GLN A 179 27.56 -12.89 9.23
N GLU A 180 27.09 -13.91 8.51
CA GLU A 180 27.66 -14.34 7.23
C GLU A 180 27.54 -13.24 6.16
N ALA A 181 26.38 -12.59 6.06
CA ALA A 181 26.15 -11.50 5.12
C ALA A 181 27.05 -10.29 5.43
N GLU A 182 27.20 -9.92 6.71
CA GLU A 182 28.10 -8.85 7.15
C GLU A 182 29.57 -9.18 6.88
N ALA A 183 30.00 -10.42 7.15
CA ALA A 183 31.35 -10.89 6.84
C ALA A 183 31.65 -10.76 5.33
N ARG A 184 30.70 -11.14 4.47
CA ARG A 184 30.81 -10.96 3.02
C ARG A 184 30.92 -9.49 2.62
N VAL A 185 30.17 -8.60 3.26
CA VAL A 185 30.30 -7.14 3.04
C VAL A 185 31.70 -6.67 3.38
N GLN A 186 32.25 -7.08 4.52
CA GLN A 186 33.60 -6.69 4.94
C GLN A 186 34.68 -7.22 3.97
N GLU A 187 34.54 -8.46 3.49
CA GLU A 187 35.44 -9.04 2.49
C GLU A 187 35.43 -8.25 1.17
N LEU A 188 34.23 -7.94 0.66
CA LEU A 188 34.05 -7.16 -0.57
C LEU A 188 34.53 -5.71 -0.39
N GLN A 189 34.33 -5.12 0.78
CA GLN A 189 34.82 -3.78 1.08
C GLN A 189 36.36 -3.70 1.01
N LYS A 190 37.05 -4.73 1.51
CA LYS A 190 38.51 -4.82 1.48
C LYS A 190 39.01 -5.02 0.04
N SER A 191 38.42 -5.98 -0.68
CA SER A 191 38.86 -6.34 -2.04
C SER A 191 38.51 -5.31 -3.12
N LEU A 192 37.39 -4.60 -2.98
CA LEU A 192 36.86 -3.68 -4.00
C LEU A 192 37.01 -2.19 -3.64
N LYS A 193 37.84 -1.85 -2.64
CA LYS A 193 37.98 -0.49 -2.08
C LYS A 193 38.05 0.63 -3.13
N ARG A 194 38.89 0.49 -4.16
CA ARG A 194 39.04 1.52 -5.21
C ARG A 194 37.79 1.67 -6.08
N ALA A 195 37.14 0.56 -6.43
CA ALA A 195 35.92 0.59 -7.23
C ALA A 195 34.79 1.25 -6.45
N ILE A 196 34.61 0.88 -5.18
CA ILE A 196 33.59 1.45 -4.28
C ILE A 196 33.76 2.96 -4.15
N VAL A 197 34.97 3.45 -3.90
CA VAL A 197 35.22 4.90 -3.74
C VAL A 197 34.89 5.66 -5.02
N LYS A 198 35.29 5.15 -6.19
CA LYS A 198 35.00 5.80 -7.48
C LYS A 198 33.52 5.77 -7.84
N SER A 199 32.82 4.66 -7.58
CA SER A 199 31.41 4.51 -7.90
C SER A 199 30.45 5.13 -6.88
N LYS A 200 30.97 5.63 -5.74
CA LYS A 200 30.16 6.10 -4.60
C LYS A 200 29.09 7.11 -5.00
N SER A 201 29.45 8.11 -5.81
CA SER A 201 28.53 9.16 -6.26
C SER A 201 27.36 8.62 -7.10
N TYR A 202 27.58 7.57 -7.89
CA TYR A 202 26.52 6.91 -8.67
C TYR A 202 25.53 6.19 -7.75
N PHE A 203 26.01 5.40 -6.80
CA PHE A 203 25.13 4.63 -5.90
C PHE A 203 24.38 5.53 -4.91
N GLU A 204 24.99 6.63 -4.44
CA GLU A 204 24.29 7.63 -3.62
C GLU A 204 23.19 8.35 -4.41
N LEU A 205 23.46 8.71 -5.66
CA LEU A 205 22.45 9.32 -6.53
C LEU A 205 21.31 8.35 -6.84
N LYS A 206 21.64 7.08 -7.11
CA LYS A 206 20.65 6.02 -7.31
C LYS A 206 19.78 5.79 -6.08
N ALA A 207 20.38 5.78 -4.89
CA ALA A 207 19.63 5.67 -3.64
C ALA A 207 18.66 6.84 -3.45
N LYS A 208 19.12 8.08 -3.63
CA LYS A 208 18.25 9.27 -3.54
C LYS A 208 17.05 9.21 -4.50
N PHE A 209 17.27 8.77 -5.74
CA PHE A 209 16.16 8.62 -6.68
C PHE A 209 15.22 7.48 -6.31
N ASN A 210 15.73 6.35 -5.83
CA ASN A 210 14.87 5.28 -5.32
C ASN A 210 14.01 5.77 -4.16
N ASP A 211 14.59 6.48 -3.19
CA ASP A 211 13.86 7.00 -2.02
C ASP A 211 12.75 7.98 -2.43
N ILE A 212 13.03 8.87 -3.40
CA ILE A 212 12.02 9.81 -3.93
C ILE A 212 10.92 9.07 -4.68
N LEU A 213 11.27 8.07 -5.50
CA LEU A 213 10.31 7.30 -6.29
C LEU A 213 9.50 6.31 -5.45
N GLU A 214 9.95 5.92 -4.26
CA GLU A 214 9.19 5.06 -3.35
C GLU A 214 8.05 5.83 -2.64
N VAL A 215 8.17 7.16 -2.53
CA VAL A 215 7.25 8.04 -1.80
C VAL A 215 6.30 8.82 -2.72
N CYS A 216 6.62 8.96 -4.00
CA CYS A 216 5.87 9.73 -5.01
C CYS A 216 4.94 8.86 -5.86
#